data_AF-A0A8C6U5F2-F1
#
_entry.id   AF-A0A8C6U5F2-F1
#
_cell.length_a   1.000
_cell.length_b   1.000
_cell.length_c   1.000
_cell.angle_alpha   90.00
_cell.angle_beta   90.00
_cell.angle_gamma   90.00
#
_symmetry.space_group_name_H-M   'P 1'
#
loop_
_entity.id
_entity.type
_entity.pdbx_description
1 polymer ?
#
loop_
_entity_poly.entity_id
_entity_poly.type
_entity_poly.pdbx_seq_one_letter_code
_entity_poly.pdbx_strand_id
1 'polypeptide(L)'
;MRMTNSALSSRVAQVEKILEGKAEQNNVAFSVGLTDSGGVGPFNAETTLVYKKVFFNHGGAYNKITGIFTAPTKGAYYFRFTAFDYRRVMTGVTMYHNQRPVLHAAAQPDGRNEYFSNAIVLQMEKGDVKFKIDISTFKKFPYSPAVSLLESDQETVKLSENSVLSSQLTAFESRMAQVEKRLQPKVAFSVGLTDSGLVGPYRYRKTLAYNKVFYNLGKAYYPPDGIFTAPVTGVYYFTFTGYNNHHTPGGMMMYVAGRMLRFPETRISGTFFSNAVTFQMSAGEQMWVALPGEYTLYDNGNHHCTLTGFLIYPLKTMNPCLSWGISRHLLPFFCCSFGHNFFHI
;
A
#
# COMPACT_ATOMS: atom_id res chain seq x y z
N MET A 1 7.30 24.75 42.55
CA MET A 1 8.62 24.81 41.87
C MET A 1 8.37 25.18 40.41
N ARG A 2 8.60 26.43 39.98
CA ARG A 2 8.39 26.85 38.58
C ARG A 2 9.60 26.44 37.75
N MET A 3 9.41 25.64 36.70
CA MET A 3 10.48 25.34 35.73
C MET A 3 10.85 26.61 34.96
N THR A 4 12.15 26.85 34.77
CA THR A 4 12.68 27.96 33.97
C THR A 4 12.55 27.66 32.47
N ASN A 5 12.50 28.69 31.61
CA ASN A 5 12.33 28.55 30.15
C ASN A 5 13.42 27.70 29.48
N SER A 6 14.64 27.69 30.02
CA SER A 6 15.73 26.82 29.56
C SER A 6 15.43 25.34 29.81
N ALA A 7 14.82 25.01 30.95
CA ALA A 7 14.39 23.65 31.26
C ALA A 7 13.22 23.20 30.37
N LEU A 8 12.31 24.10 30.01
CA LEU A 8 11.22 23.80 29.08
C LEU A 8 11.72 23.53 27.65
N SER A 9 12.61 24.38 27.14
CA SER A 9 13.24 24.18 25.81
C SER A 9 14.02 22.87 25.73
N SER A 10 14.75 22.53 26.80
CA SER A 10 15.48 21.26 26.88
C SER A 10 14.53 20.06 26.88
N ARG A 11 13.42 20.13 27.63
CA ARG A 11 12.40 19.06 27.63
C ARG A 11 11.69 18.93 26.29
N VAL A 12 11.45 20.02 25.56
CA VAL A 12 10.86 19.97 24.20
C VAL A 12 11.83 19.31 23.23
N ALA A 13 13.09 19.73 23.18
CA ALA A 13 14.11 19.10 22.33
C ALA A 13 14.28 17.61 22.68
N GLN A 14 14.19 17.26 23.97
CA GLN A 14 14.23 15.86 24.41
C GLN A 14 12.99 15.08 23.95
N VAL A 15 11.79 15.66 24.02
CA VAL A 15 10.55 15.05 23.50
C VAL A 15 10.60 14.93 21.97
N GLU A 16 11.14 15.91 21.25
CA GLU A 16 11.34 15.86 19.80
C GLU A 16 12.30 14.74 19.41
N LYS A 17 13.45 14.64 20.07
CA LYS A 17 14.39 13.53 19.87
C LYS A 17 13.75 12.17 20.19
N ILE A 18 12.87 12.11 21.20
CA ILE A 18 12.08 10.90 21.51
C ILE A 18 11.05 10.62 20.41
N LEU A 19 10.39 11.64 19.86
CA LEU A 19 9.38 11.48 18.80
C LEU A 19 10.00 11.14 17.44
N GLU A 20 11.14 11.73 17.10
CA GLU A 20 11.94 11.40 15.93
C GLU A 20 12.49 9.98 16.04
N GLY A 21 13.09 9.63 17.19
CA GLY A 21 13.50 8.27 17.48
C GLY A 21 12.35 7.28 17.40
N LYS A 22 11.16 7.63 17.92
CA LYS A 22 9.94 6.81 17.78
C LYS A 22 9.44 6.73 16.34
N ALA A 23 9.54 7.80 15.55
CA ALA A 23 9.11 7.81 14.16
C ALA A 23 10.04 6.95 13.28
N GLU A 24 11.35 7.02 13.49
CA GLU A 24 12.33 6.14 12.85
C GLU A 24 12.15 4.68 13.28
N GLN A 25 11.85 4.43 14.56
CA GLN A 25 11.60 3.09 15.08
C GLN A 25 10.29 2.46 14.57
N ASN A 26 9.37 3.26 14.02
CA ASN A 26 8.08 2.81 13.51
C ASN A 26 8.05 2.62 11.98
N ASN A 27 9.07 3.12 11.27
CA ASN A 27 9.21 2.86 9.85
C ASN A 27 9.76 1.45 9.65
N VAL A 28 9.07 0.63 8.86
CA VAL A 28 9.53 -0.71 8.52
C VAL A 28 9.35 -1.00 7.06
N ALA A 29 10.34 -1.68 6.50
CA ALA A 29 10.30 -2.21 5.15
C ALA A 29 11.30 -3.36 5.05
N PHE A 30 10.96 -4.37 4.27
CA PHE A 30 11.84 -5.50 4.01
C PHE A 30 11.75 -5.92 2.55
N SER A 31 12.85 -6.48 2.05
CA SER A 31 12.95 -7.10 0.73
C SER A 31 13.80 -8.36 0.88
N VAL A 32 13.23 -9.50 0.48
CA VAL A 32 13.79 -10.81 0.76
C VAL A 32 13.61 -11.76 -0.43
N GLY A 33 14.59 -12.64 -0.63
CA GLY A 33 14.59 -13.74 -1.60
C GLY A 33 14.58 -15.09 -0.90
N LEU A 34 14.01 -16.10 -1.55
CA LEU A 34 13.74 -17.39 -0.90
C LEU A 34 15.02 -18.15 -0.51
N THR A 35 15.82 -18.54 -1.50
CA THR A 35 17.08 -19.29 -1.31
C THR A 35 17.95 -19.26 -2.57
N ASP A 36 19.22 -19.64 -2.45
CA ASP A 36 20.14 -19.95 -3.56
C ASP A 36 20.33 -21.46 -3.76
N SER A 37 19.69 -22.29 -2.92
CA SER A 37 19.86 -23.75 -2.92
C SER A 37 19.03 -24.49 -3.97
N GLY A 38 18.43 -23.78 -4.92
CA GLY A 38 17.55 -24.36 -5.94
C GLY A 38 16.11 -24.56 -5.48
N GLY A 39 15.47 -25.63 -5.96
CA GLY A 39 14.04 -25.89 -5.77
C GLY A 39 13.63 -26.06 -4.31
N VAL A 40 12.50 -25.45 -3.93
CA VAL A 40 11.89 -25.57 -2.60
C VAL A 40 10.59 -26.37 -2.72
N GLY A 41 10.37 -27.33 -1.82
CA GLY A 41 9.30 -28.31 -1.94
C GLY A 41 9.57 -29.41 -2.99
N PRO A 42 8.57 -30.25 -3.33
CA PRO A 42 7.18 -30.18 -2.86
C PRO A 42 7.08 -30.47 -1.36
N PHE A 43 6.07 -29.89 -0.71
CA PHE A 43 5.73 -30.16 0.68
C PHE A 43 4.46 -31.01 0.74
N ASN A 44 4.38 -31.92 1.71
CA ASN A 44 3.21 -32.76 1.94
C ASN A 44 2.20 -32.14 2.93
N ALA A 45 2.52 -30.98 3.50
CA ALA A 45 1.71 -30.22 4.43
C ALA A 45 2.04 -28.73 4.35
N GLU A 46 1.16 -27.92 4.93
CA GLU A 46 1.34 -26.47 5.09
C GLU A 46 2.70 -26.12 5.72
N THR A 47 3.60 -25.58 4.92
CA THR A 47 4.98 -25.26 5.26
C THR A 47 5.26 -23.76 5.10
N THR A 48 5.78 -23.14 6.17
CA THR A 48 6.24 -21.75 6.14
C THR A 48 7.46 -21.60 5.23
N LEU A 49 7.35 -20.77 4.19
CA LEU A 49 8.51 -20.34 3.42
C LEU A 49 9.35 -19.35 4.24
N VAL A 50 10.58 -19.76 4.53
CA VAL A 50 11.59 -18.91 5.17
C VAL A 50 12.47 -18.30 4.09
N TYR A 51 12.27 -17.02 3.79
CA TYR A 51 13.11 -16.28 2.85
C TYR A 51 14.43 -15.93 3.53
N LYS A 52 15.47 -16.70 3.20
CA LYS A 52 16.78 -16.60 3.87
C LYS A 52 17.65 -15.47 3.32
N LYS A 53 17.41 -15.06 2.07
CA LYS A 53 18.18 -13.96 1.44
C LYS A 53 17.55 -12.63 1.84
N VAL A 54 18.18 -11.89 2.73
CA VAL A 54 17.69 -10.57 3.13
C VAL A 54 18.45 -9.49 2.37
N PHE A 55 17.76 -8.77 1.48
CA PHE A 55 18.31 -7.62 0.77
C PHE A 55 18.14 -6.33 1.58
N PHE A 56 17.01 -6.20 2.27
CA PHE A 56 16.67 -5.05 3.10
C PHE A 56 15.75 -5.49 4.24
N ASN A 57 15.91 -4.93 5.44
CA ASN A 57 15.05 -5.23 6.60
C ASN A 57 15.12 -4.11 7.66
N HIS A 58 14.71 -2.90 7.27
CA HIS A 58 14.70 -1.75 8.17
C HIS A 58 13.64 -1.93 9.27
N GLY A 59 14.03 -1.59 10.50
CA GLY A 59 13.24 -1.80 11.72
C GLY A 59 13.06 -3.28 12.13
N GLY A 60 13.70 -4.22 11.44
CA GLY A 60 13.84 -5.61 11.89
C GLY A 60 12.53 -6.40 12.02
N ALA A 61 11.45 -5.94 11.40
CA ALA A 61 10.13 -6.55 11.52
C ALA A 61 10.02 -7.92 10.84
N TYR A 62 10.88 -8.23 9.86
CA TYR A 62 10.98 -9.56 9.26
C TYR A 62 12.04 -10.42 9.97
N ASN A 63 11.65 -11.62 10.40
CA ASN A 63 12.53 -12.60 11.03
C ASN A 63 12.98 -13.66 10.02
N LYS A 64 14.26 -13.59 9.61
CA LYS A 64 14.88 -14.52 8.63
C LYS A 64 15.02 -15.97 9.10
N ILE A 65 14.87 -16.24 10.39
CA ILE A 65 14.91 -17.61 10.95
C ILE A 65 13.54 -18.26 10.79
N THR A 66 12.47 -17.51 11.03
CA THR A 66 11.11 -18.04 11.06
C THR A 66 10.30 -17.76 9.79
N GLY A 67 10.76 -16.85 8.93
CA GLY A 67 10.04 -16.42 7.73
C GLY A 67 8.87 -15.46 8.00
N ILE A 68 8.80 -14.94 9.23
CA ILE A 68 7.62 -14.22 9.76
C ILE A 68 7.91 -12.72 9.82
N PHE A 69 6.99 -11.91 9.30
CA PHE A 69 6.92 -10.49 9.62
C PHE A 69 5.95 -10.24 10.79
N THR A 70 6.37 -9.37 11.72
CA THR A 70 5.58 -8.93 12.88
C THR A 70 5.43 -7.41 12.84
N ALA A 71 4.19 -6.91 12.84
CA ALA A 71 3.94 -5.47 12.78
C ALA A 71 4.42 -4.78 14.08
N PRO A 72 5.37 -3.82 14.00
CA PRO A 72 5.85 -3.12 15.20
C PRO A 72 4.82 -2.10 15.73
N THR A 73 3.93 -1.62 14.86
CA THR A 73 2.90 -0.63 15.18
C THR A 73 1.60 -0.88 14.43
N LYS A 74 0.52 -0.28 14.91
CA LYS A 74 -0.74 -0.24 14.18
C LYS A 74 -0.57 0.61 12.91
N GLY A 75 -0.89 0.06 11.75
CA GLY A 75 -0.71 0.77 10.48
C GLY A 75 -1.26 0.01 9.28
N ALA A 76 -1.31 0.70 8.13
CA ALA A 76 -1.50 0.05 6.84
C ALA A 76 -0.14 -0.44 6.34
N TYR A 77 -0.08 -1.70 5.94
CA TYR A 77 1.14 -2.32 5.43
C TYR A 77 0.89 -2.91 4.05
N TYR A 78 1.84 -2.70 3.13
CA TYR A 78 1.81 -3.23 1.77
C TYR A 78 2.72 -4.44 1.65
N PHE A 79 2.17 -5.55 1.15
CA PHE A 79 2.93 -6.77 0.87
C PHE A 79 2.75 -7.17 -0.58
N ARG A 80 3.86 -7.55 -1.22
CA ARG A 80 3.88 -8.16 -2.54
C ARG A 80 4.88 -9.30 -2.55
N PHE A 81 4.51 -10.39 -3.20
CA PHE A 81 5.42 -11.47 -3.50
C PHE A 81 5.38 -11.78 -4.99
N THR A 82 6.48 -12.34 -5.50
CA THR A 82 6.56 -12.99 -6.80
C THR A 82 7.19 -14.35 -6.58
N ALA A 83 6.57 -15.39 -7.14
CA ALA A 83 7.08 -16.75 -7.12
C ALA A 83 7.37 -17.20 -8.55
N PHE A 84 8.33 -18.10 -8.68
CA PHE A 84 8.76 -18.72 -9.92
C PHE A 84 8.74 -20.23 -9.74
N ASP A 85 8.21 -20.93 -10.73
CA ASP A 85 8.38 -22.37 -10.84
C ASP A 85 8.44 -22.78 -12.32
N TYR A 86 9.07 -23.92 -12.58
CA TYR A 86 9.16 -24.54 -13.91
C TYR A 86 8.86 -26.04 -13.86
N ARG A 87 8.60 -26.58 -12.67
CA ARG A 87 8.32 -28.00 -12.44
C ARG A 87 6.88 -28.29 -12.86
N ARG A 88 6.66 -29.52 -13.36
CA ARG A 88 5.34 -30.05 -13.72
C ARG A 88 4.47 -30.40 -12.51
N VAL A 89 4.41 -29.50 -11.54
CA VAL A 89 3.74 -29.67 -10.25
C VAL A 89 3.02 -28.37 -9.93
N MET A 90 1.80 -28.46 -9.39
CA MET A 90 1.07 -27.28 -8.94
C MET A 90 1.83 -26.61 -7.80
N THR A 91 2.07 -25.30 -7.94
CA THR A 91 2.79 -24.49 -6.96
C THR A 91 1.94 -23.29 -6.60
N GLY A 92 1.62 -23.13 -5.32
CA GLY A 92 0.78 -22.05 -4.83
C GLY A 92 1.38 -21.34 -3.63
N VAL A 93 1.22 -20.04 -3.55
CA VAL A 93 1.58 -19.22 -2.39
C VAL A 93 0.30 -18.65 -1.80
N THR A 94 0.06 -18.99 -0.54
CA THR A 94 -0.99 -18.37 0.29
C THR A 94 -0.34 -17.48 1.33
N MET A 95 -0.76 -16.21 1.40
CA MET A 95 -0.40 -15.28 2.45
C MET A 95 -1.40 -15.38 3.59
N TYR A 96 -0.90 -15.42 4.82
CA TYR A 96 -1.71 -15.42 6.04
C TYR A 96 -1.57 -14.11 6.80
N HIS A 97 -2.65 -13.71 7.50
CA HIS A 97 -2.64 -12.71 8.57
C HIS A 97 -3.34 -13.35 9.77
N ASN A 98 -2.64 -13.46 10.90
CA ASN A 98 -3.15 -14.09 12.13
C ASN A 98 -3.79 -15.47 11.88
N GLN A 99 -3.06 -16.35 11.15
CA GLN A 99 -3.47 -17.71 10.77
C GLN A 99 -4.67 -17.81 9.82
N ARG A 100 -5.16 -16.68 9.29
CA ARG A 100 -6.22 -16.67 8.27
C ARG A 100 -5.62 -16.39 6.90
N PRO A 101 -5.95 -17.18 5.86
CA PRO A 101 -5.52 -16.86 4.51
C PRO A 101 -6.17 -15.55 4.08
N VAL A 102 -5.36 -14.63 3.53
CA VAL A 102 -5.80 -13.30 3.07
C VAL A 102 -5.53 -13.09 1.59
N LEU A 103 -4.63 -13.87 0.98
CA LEU A 103 -4.26 -13.75 -0.42
C LEU A 103 -3.74 -15.09 -0.93
N HIS A 104 -4.08 -15.46 -2.16
CA HIS A 104 -3.53 -16.66 -2.80
C HIS A 104 -3.17 -16.39 -4.26
N ALA A 105 -2.07 -16.98 -4.72
CA ALA A 105 -1.76 -17.12 -6.14
C ALA A 105 -1.04 -18.44 -6.40
N ALA A 106 -1.29 -19.05 -7.55
CA ALA A 106 -0.72 -20.34 -7.89
C ALA A 106 -0.42 -20.44 -9.38
N ALA A 107 0.40 -21.41 -9.74
CA ALA A 107 0.72 -21.76 -11.10
C ALA A 107 0.74 -23.28 -11.20
N GLN A 108 0.49 -23.79 -12.40
CA GLN A 108 0.69 -25.20 -12.72
C GLN A 108 1.58 -25.28 -13.96
N PRO A 109 2.91 -25.08 -13.78
CA PRO A 109 3.81 -25.06 -14.90
C PRO A 109 3.80 -26.39 -15.65
N ASP A 110 3.84 -26.35 -16.97
CA ASP A 110 3.87 -27.53 -17.84
C ASP A 110 5.30 -27.97 -18.21
N GLY A 111 6.29 -27.50 -17.44
CA GLY A 111 7.72 -27.61 -17.77
C GLY A 111 8.31 -26.29 -18.30
N ARG A 112 7.49 -25.27 -18.51
CA ARG A 112 7.92 -23.90 -18.85
C ARG A 112 8.14 -23.06 -17.60
N ASN A 113 8.95 -22.02 -17.75
CA ASN A 113 9.13 -20.99 -16.74
C ASN A 113 7.82 -20.23 -16.51
N GLU A 114 7.22 -20.37 -15.33
CA GLU A 114 6.03 -19.63 -14.93
C GLU A 114 6.31 -18.75 -13.71
N TYR A 115 5.73 -17.55 -13.73
CA TYR A 115 5.78 -16.61 -12.64
C TYR A 115 4.36 -16.23 -12.23
N PHE A 116 4.14 -16.12 -10.92
CA PHE A 116 2.90 -15.60 -10.38
C PHE A 116 3.20 -14.65 -9.24
N SER A 117 2.41 -13.58 -9.15
CA SER A 117 2.57 -12.56 -8.12
C SER A 117 1.21 -12.06 -7.68
N ASN A 118 1.12 -11.68 -6.41
CA ASN A 118 -0.05 -11.01 -5.88
C ASN A 118 0.38 -9.99 -4.82
N ALA A 119 -0.47 -9.01 -4.54
CA ALA A 119 -0.21 -7.95 -3.58
C ALA A 119 -1.46 -7.60 -2.79
N ILE A 120 -1.28 -7.09 -1.57
CA ILE A 120 -2.37 -6.68 -0.69
C ILE A 120 -1.91 -5.53 0.22
N VAL A 121 -2.82 -4.59 0.51
CA VAL A 121 -2.70 -3.67 1.66
C VAL A 121 -3.65 -4.13 2.76
N LEU A 122 -3.13 -4.26 3.97
CA LEU A 122 -3.89 -4.67 5.15
C LEU A 122 -3.63 -3.72 6.32
N GLN A 123 -4.66 -3.47 7.12
CA GLN A 123 -4.50 -2.87 8.43
C GLN A 123 -3.97 -3.94 9.39
N MET A 124 -2.95 -3.61 10.15
CA MET A 124 -2.42 -4.47 11.20
C MET A 124 -2.36 -3.73 12.52
N GLU A 125 -2.38 -4.48 13.61
CA GLU A 125 -2.14 -4.04 14.97
C GLU A 125 -0.71 -4.35 15.42
N LYS A 126 -0.22 -3.63 16.44
CA LYS A 126 1.09 -3.92 17.03
C LYS A 126 1.11 -5.34 17.58
N GLY A 127 2.12 -6.11 17.18
CA GLY A 127 2.26 -7.49 17.62
C GLY A 127 1.32 -8.46 16.90
N ASP A 128 0.56 -8.02 15.89
CA ASP A 128 -0.05 -8.95 14.93
C ASP A 128 1.06 -9.85 14.37
N VAL A 129 0.87 -11.15 14.50
CA VAL A 129 1.89 -12.14 14.20
C VAL A 129 1.56 -12.79 12.86
N LYS A 130 2.58 -12.81 12.00
CA LYS A 130 2.75 -13.66 10.81
C LYS A 130 2.07 -13.15 9.54
N PHE A 131 2.88 -12.50 8.71
CA PHE A 131 2.94 -12.90 7.29
C PHE A 131 3.67 -14.23 7.21
N LYS A 132 2.95 -15.25 6.80
CA LYS A 132 3.51 -16.54 6.42
C LYS A 132 3.09 -16.80 4.98
N ILE A 133 4.03 -17.25 4.17
CA ILE A 133 3.77 -17.78 2.83
C ILE A 133 3.76 -19.31 2.94
N ASP A 134 2.69 -19.95 2.46
CA ASP A 134 2.52 -21.41 2.49
C ASP A 134 2.15 -21.97 1.11
N ILE A 135 2.52 -23.24 0.83
CA ILE A 135 2.07 -24.07 -0.30
C ILE A 135 1.17 -25.19 0.26
N SER A 136 -0.15 -25.12 0.03
CA SER A 136 -1.08 -26.22 0.35
C SER A 136 -2.29 -26.29 -0.58
N THR A 137 -2.75 -27.51 -0.83
CA THR A 137 -3.96 -27.84 -1.60
C THR A 137 -5.21 -27.66 -0.71
N PHE A 138 -6.04 -26.68 -1.05
CA PHE A 138 -7.39 -26.30 -0.56
C PHE A 138 -8.03 -26.96 0.69
N LYS A 139 -8.52 -26.12 1.63
CA LYS A 139 -9.85 -26.22 2.31
C LYS A 139 -10.31 -24.87 2.93
N LYS A 140 -11.62 -24.58 2.88
CA LYS A 140 -12.34 -23.36 3.38
C LYS A 140 -12.72 -23.46 4.87
N PHE A 141 -12.70 -22.34 5.62
CA PHE A 141 -13.30 -22.18 6.96
C PHE A 141 -13.84 -20.75 7.25
N PRO A 142 -14.78 -20.55 8.22
CA PRO A 142 -15.48 -19.28 8.52
C PRO A 142 -14.94 -18.48 9.73
N TYR A 143 -15.39 -17.21 9.85
CA TYR A 143 -14.98 -16.13 10.79
C TYR A 143 -15.92 -15.93 12.01
N SER A 144 -15.41 -15.31 13.10
CA SER A 144 -16.18 -14.64 14.21
C SER A 144 -15.32 -13.55 14.93
N PRO A 145 -15.89 -12.51 15.61
CA PRO A 145 -15.26 -11.19 15.84
C PRO A 145 -14.83 -10.86 17.32
N ALA A 146 -14.63 -9.55 17.60
CA ALA A 146 -13.55 -8.93 18.40
C ALA A 146 -13.93 -8.30 19.78
N VAL A 147 -12.92 -7.61 20.35
CA VAL A 147 -12.64 -7.04 21.71
C VAL A 147 -13.23 -5.64 21.98
N SER A 148 -13.24 -5.16 23.24
CA SER A 148 -13.25 -3.72 23.59
C SER A 148 -12.40 -3.37 24.86
N LEU A 149 -11.89 -2.13 24.94
CA LEU A 149 -11.24 -1.43 26.07
C LEU A 149 -11.60 0.07 26.01
N LEU A 150 -11.56 0.79 27.15
CA LEU A 150 -11.51 2.26 27.23
C LEU A 150 -10.73 2.73 28.47
N GLU A 151 -10.06 3.89 28.37
CA GLU A 151 -9.89 4.93 29.42
C GLU A 151 -9.18 6.20 28.85
N SER A 152 -9.43 7.38 29.42
CA SER A 152 -8.82 8.71 29.11
C SER A 152 -8.65 9.60 30.36
N ASP A 153 -7.73 10.59 30.33
CA ASP A 153 -7.98 12.04 30.58
C ASP A 153 -6.69 12.93 30.70
N GLN A 154 -6.86 14.26 30.52
CA GLN A 154 -5.87 15.37 30.37
C GLN A 154 -5.72 16.24 31.66
N GLU A 155 -4.71 17.13 31.86
CA GLU A 155 -4.66 18.61 31.59
C GLU A 155 -3.31 19.23 32.11
N THR A 156 -2.55 20.17 31.48
CA THR A 156 -2.52 21.67 31.24
C THR A 156 -1.97 22.62 32.36
N VAL A 157 -1.11 23.64 31.99
CA VAL A 157 -1.04 25.09 32.43
C VAL A 157 0.15 25.87 31.72
N LYS A 158 -0.04 27.16 31.33
CA LYS A 158 0.90 28.16 30.68
C LYS A 158 1.37 29.27 31.68
N LEU A 159 2.51 29.99 31.60
CA LEU A 159 2.81 31.23 30.82
C LEU A 159 4.21 31.83 31.20
N SER A 160 5.03 32.32 30.25
CA SER A 160 5.94 33.49 30.36
C SER A 160 6.44 33.88 28.96
N GLU A 161 6.28 35.13 28.50
CA GLU A 161 5.79 35.31 27.11
C GLU A 161 6.63 36.15 26.12
N ASN A 162 7.86 36.65 26.35
CA ASN A 162 8.48 37.56 25.35
C ASN A 162 9.94 37.32 24.87
N SER A 163 10.74 36.46 25.49
CA SER A 163 11.89 35.78 24.81
C SER A 163 11.52 34.37 24.35
N VAL A 164 10.35 33.96 24.82
CA VAL A 164 9.65 32.72 24.56
C VAL A 164 8.93 32.78 23.23
N LEU A 165 8.56 33.96 22.72
CA LEU A 165 7.86 34.09 21.44
C LEU A 165 8.69 33.58 20.25
N SER A 166 9.99 33.86 20.19
CA SER A 166 10.87 33.45 19.07
C SER A 166 11.21 31.95 19.12
N SER A 167 11.44 31.38 20.30
CA SER A 167 11.64 29.93 20.47
C SER A 167 10.33 29.14 20.36
N GLN A 168 9.20 29.72 20.78
CA GLN A 168 7.87 29.21 20.50
C GLN A 168 7.53 29.28 19.03
N LEU A 169 8.00 30.28 18.27
CA LEU A 169 7.76 30.35 16.84
C LEU A 169 8.45 29.19 16.13
N THR A 170 9.72 28.90 16.42
CA THR A 170 10.42 27.73 15.86
C THR A 170 9.83 26.40 16.35
N ALA A 171 9.48 26.28 17.64
CA ALA A 171 8.80 25.09 18.15
C ALA A 171 7.37 24.94 17.60
N PHE A 172 6.69 26.06 17.30
CA PHE A 172 5.39 26.09 16.67
C PHE A 172 5.51 25.72 15.19
N GLU A 173 6.51 26.21 14.47
CA GLU A 173 6.84 25.81 13.10
C GLU A 173 7.17 24.30 13.02
N SER A 174 7.99 23.78 13.93
CA SER A 174 8.27 22.34 14.04
C SER A 174 7.03 21.53 14.39
N ARG A 175 6.20 22.01 15.34
CA ARG A 175 4.91 21.38 15.67
C ARG A 175 3.92 21.45 14.53
N MET A 176 3.87 22.56 13.80
CA MET A 176 3.05 22.76 12.62
C MET A 176 3.52 21.83 11.51
N ALA A 177 4.83 21.67 11.29
CA ALA A 177 5.37 20.70 10.35
C ALA A 177 5.04 19.26 10.76
N GLN A 178 5.08 18.93 12.06
CA GLN A 178 4.65 17.61 12.56
C GLN A 178 3.14 17.39 12.45
N VAL A 179 2.34 18.42 12.72
CA VAL A 179 0.88 18.40 12.60
C VAL A 179 0.48 18.30 11.13
N GLU A 180 1.11 19.07 10.24
CA GLU A 180 1.00 18.93 8.78
C GLU A 180 1.38 17.53 8.32
N LYS A 181 2.49 16.97 8.82
CA LYS A 181 2.90 15.59 8.52
C LYS A 181 1.86 14.57 8.98
N ARG A 182 1.17 14.81 10.10
CA ARG A 182 0.07 13.97 10.60
C ARG A 182 -1.25 14.18 9.84
N LEU A 183 -1.47 15.38 9.32
CA LEU A 183 -2.63 15.78 8.52
C LEU A 183 -2.49 15.46 7.03
N GLN A 184 -1.31 14.99 6.59
CA GLN A 184 -1.12 14.52 5.22
C GLN A 184 -2.20 13.50 4.88
N PRO A 185 -2.93 13.69 3.77
CA PRO A 185 -3.98 12.79 3.35
C PRO A 185 -3.41 11.37 3.23
N LYS A 186 -4.05 10.41 3.91
CA LYS A 186 -3.70 8.99 3.81
C LYS A 186 -4.80 8.29 3.04
N VAL A 187 -4.44 7.70 1.92
CA VAL A 187 -5.38 7.06 1.00
C VAL A 187 -4.79 5.74 0.58
N ALA A 188 -5.51 4.65 0.83
CA ALA A 188 -5.11 3.33 0.41
C ALA A 188 -6.32 2.40 0.36
N PHE A 189 -6.37 1.52 -0.62
CA PHE A 189 -7.39 0.51 -0.73
C PHE A 189 -6.81 -0.81 -1.28
N SER A 190 -7.46 -1.89 -0.92
CA SER A 190 -7.16 -3.25 -1.38
C SER A 190 -8.47 -4.02 -1.44
N VAL A 191 -8.80 -4.52 -2.62
CA VAL A 191 -10.10 -5.12 -2.92
C VAL A 191 -9.95 -6.37 -3.79
N GLY A 192 -10.82 -7.35 -3.57
CA GLY A 192 -10.99 -8.55 -4.39
C GLY A 192 -12.23 -8.47 -5.27
N LEU A 193 -12.23 -9.17 -6.40
CA LEU A 193 -13.26 -9.00 -7.43
C LEU A 193 -14.63 -9.54 -6.98
N THR A 194 -14.75 -10.86 -6.85
CA THR A 194 -16.02 -11.54 -6.53
C THR A 194 -15.79 -12.98 -6.07
N ASP A 195 -16.79 -13.63 -5.49
CA ASP A 195 -16.75 -15.06 -5.14
C ASP A 195 -17.57 -15.94 -6.11
N SER A 196 -18.03 -15.37 -7.22
CA SER A 196 -18.99 -15.98 -8.15
C SER A 196 -18.40 -17.01 -9.13
N GLY A 197 -17.08 -17.21 -9.17
CA GLY A 197 -16.41 -18.06 -10.16
C GLY A 197 -16.13 -17.30 -11.45
N LEU A 198 -16.73 -17.76 -12.56
CA LEU A 198 -16.56 -17.18 -13.90
C LEU A 198 -17.08 -15.73 -13.96
N VAL A 199 -16.26 -14.83 -14.50
CA VAL A 199 -16.63 -13.44 -14.81
C VAL A 199 -16.44 -13.22 -16.32
N GLY A 200 -17.50 -12.78 -16.99
CA GLY A 200 -17.57 -12.75 -18.46
C GLY A 200 -17.89 -14.13 -19.07
N PRO A 201 -17.72 -14.29 -20.39
CA PRO A 201 -17.45 -13.22 -21.35
C PRO A 201 -18.64 -12.27 -21.45
N TYR A 202 -18.35 -10.99 -21.66
CA TYR A 202 -19.36 -9.97 -21.97
C TYR A 202 -19.23 -9.57 -23.43
N ARG A 203 -20.35 -9.22 -24.08
CA ARG A 203 -20.35 -8.76 -25.48
C ARG A 203 -19.50 -7.50 -25.70
N TYR A 204 -19.41 -6.64 -24.69
CA TYR A 204 -18.67 -5.38 -24.73
C TYR A 204 -17.82 -5.24 -23.46
N ARG A 205 -16.85 -4.31 -23.52
CA ARG A 205 -16.01 -3.97 -22.37
C ARG A 205 -16.87 -3.66 -21.14
N LYS A 206 -16.57 -4.30 -20.01
CA LYS A 206 -17.29 -4.14 -18.75
C LYS A 206 -16.35 -3.64 -17.65
N THR A 207 -16.68 -2.51 -17.02
CA THR A 207 -16.01 -2.07 -15.79
C THR A 207 -16.22 -3.11 -14.70
N LEU A 208 -15.13 -3.48 -14.02
CA LEU A 208 -15.12 -4.49 -12.98
C LEU A 208 -15.34 -3.85 -11.62
N ALA A 209 -16.45 -4.21 -10.97
CA ALA A 209 -16.75 -3.83 -9.58
C ALA A 209 -16.08 -4.82 -8.62
N TYR A 210 -15.01 -4.40 -7.95
CA TYR A 210 -14.36 -5.22 -6.93
C TYR A 210 -15.07 -5.02 -5.59
N ASN A 211 -15.99 -5.93 -5.28
CA ASN A 211 -16.89 -5.77 -4.16
C ASN A 211 -16.33 -6.31 -2.83
N LYS A 212 -15.24 -7.08 -2.86
CA LYS A 212 -14.63 -7.66 -1.65
C LYS A 212 -13.63 -6.68 -1.05
N VAL A 213 -14.05 -5.85 -0.10
CA VAL A 213 -13.19 -4.80 0.47
C VAL A 213 -12.32 -5.35 1.61
N PHE A 214 -11.00 -5.40 1.41
CA PHE A 214 -10.03 -5.73 2.46
C PHE A 214 -9.56 -4.49 3.23
N TYR A 215 -9.35 -3.39 2.51
CA TYR A 215 -8.95 -2.10 3.07
C TYR A 215 -9.45 -0.96 2.18
N ASN A 216 -9.84 0.18 2.77
CA ASN A 216 -10.30 1.36 2.03
C ASN A 216 -10.18 2.65 2.88
N LEU A 217 -8.96 2.97 3.32
CA LEU A 217 -8.67 4.20 4.07
C LEU A 217 -8.83 5.43 3.16
N GLY A 218 -9.49 6.45 3.68
CA GLY A 218 -9.84 7.65 2.92
C GLY A 218 -11.09 7.49 2.05
N LYS A 219 -11.65 6.26 1.97
CA LYS A 219 -12.90 5.94 1.24
C LYS A 219 -12.90 6.44 -0.21
N ALA A 220 -11.73 6.46 -0.83
CA ALA A 220 -11.54 6.94 -2.21
C ALA A 220 -11.92 5.89 -3.26
N TYR A 221 -12.02 4.61 -2.86
CA TYR A 221 -12.56 3.55 -3.71
C TYR A 221 -14.05 3.33 -3.42
N TYR A 222 -14.87 3.31 -4.47
CA TYR A 222 -16.30 3.02 -4.38
C TYR A 222 -16.60 1.62 -4.96
N PRO A 223 -16.85 0.60 -4.12
CA PRO A 223 -16.99 -0.79 -4.57
C PRO A 223 -18.08 -1.06 -5.61
N PRO A 224 -19.32 -0.52 -5.47
CA PRO A 224 -20.40 -0.82 -6.40
C PRO A 224 -20.08 -0.51 -7.87
N ASP A 225 -19.30 0.55 -8.10
CA ASP A 225 -18.97 1.00 -9.46
C ASP A 225 -17.59 0.51 -9.90
N GLY A 226 -16.76 0.09 -8.94
CA GLY A 226 -15.40 -0.35 -9.19
C GLY A 226 -14.38 0.77 -9.38
N ILE A 227 -14.70 1.99 -8.94
CA ILE A 227 -13.97 3.21 -9.29
C ILE A 227 -13.24 3.79 -8.08
N PHE A 228 -11.96 4.07 -8.26
CA PHE A 228 -11.18 4.94 -7.38
C PHE A 228 -11.25 6.38 -7.88
N THR A 229 -11.51 7.34 -6.99
CA THR A 229 -11.45 8.78 -7.30
C THR A 229 -10.37 9.43 -6.43
N ALA A 230 -9.38 10.07 -7.04
CA ALA A 230 -8.27 10.72 -6.33
C ALA A 230 -8.82 11.86 -5.44
N PRO A 231 -8.72 11.77 -4.11
CA PRO A 231 -9.28 12.81 -3.23
C PRO A 231 -8.38 14.05 -3.17
N VAL A 232 -7.11 13.94 -3.57
CA VAL A 232 -6.13 15.02 -3.58
C VAL A 232 -5.24 14.88 -4.82
N THR A 233 -4.63 15.98 -5.26
CA THR A 233 -3.59 15.90 -6.29
C THR A 233 -2.34 15.25 -5.69
N GLY A 234 -1.80 14.24 -6.35
CA GLY A 234 -0.71 13.44 -5.79
C GLY A 234 -0.18 12.37 -6.72
N VAL A 235 0.87 11.69 -6.27
CA VAL A 235 1.43 10.52 -6.97
C VAL A 235 0.88 9.27 -6.33
N TYR A 236 0.25 8.42 -7.14
CA TYR A 236 -0.41 7.20 -6.73
C TYR A 236 0.25 5.97 -7.33
N TYR A 237 0.25 4.88 -6.58
CA TYR A 237 0.62 3.55 -7.06
C TYR A 237 -0.64 2.69 -7.17
N PHE A 238 -0.79 1.99 -8.29
CA PHE A 238 -1.87 1.01 -8.49
C PHE A 238 -1.29 -0.28 -9.04
N THR A 239 -1.84 -1.42 -8.60
CA THR A 239 -1.53 -2.75 -9.12
C THR A 239 -2.78 -3.60 -9.13
N PHE A 240 -2.91 -4.47 -10.13
CA PHE A 240 -3.93 -5.50 -10.14
C PHE A 240 -3.32 -6.87 -10.47
N THR A 241 -4.03 -7.89 -10.02
CA THR A 241 -3.80 -9.29 -10.38
C THR A 241 -5.09 -9.85 -10.94
N GLY A 242 -4.99 -10.59 -12.04
CA GLY A 242 -6.08 -11.36 -12.63
C GLY A 242 -5.72 -12.82 -12.76
N TYR A 243 -6.75 -13.65 -12.76
CA TYR A 243 -6.61 -15.09 -12.96
C TYR A 243 -7.62 -15.55 -14.00
N ASN A 244 -7.14 -16.36 -14.94
CA ASN A 244 -7.96 -16.99 -15.96
C ASN A 244 -7.77 -18.50 -15.89
N ASN A 245 -8.84 -19.25 -15.63
CA ASN A 245 -8.86 -20.72 -15.66
C ASN A 245 -9.83 -21.26 -16.72
N HIS A 246 -10.10 -20.45 -17.73
CA HIS A 246 -10.97 -20.79 -18.85
C HIS A 246 -10.17 -20.76 -20.16
N HIS A 247 -10.65 -21.48 -21.18
CA HIS A 247 -10.01 -21.56 -22.50
C HIS A 247 -10.21 -20.31 -23.36
N THR A 248 -11.04 -19.37 -22.89
CA THR A 248 -11.23 -18.05 -23.45
C THR A 248 -10.07 -17.11 -23.08
N PRO A 249 -9.79 -16.07 -23.88
CA PRO A 249 -8.77 -15.08 -23.54
C PRO A 249 -9.05 -14.43 -22.17
N GLY A 250 -8.02 -14.34 -21.34
CA GLY A 250 -8.06 -13.62 -20.07
C GLY A 250 -7.26 -12.33 -20.15
N GLY A 251 -7.70 -11.28 -19.46
CA GLY A 251 -7.02 -9.99 -19.49
C GLY A 251 -7.78 -8.91 -18.77
N MET A 252 -7.09 -7.82 -18.43
CA MET A 252 -7.68 -6.67 -17.75
C MET A 252 -7.07 -5.36 -18.25
N MET A 253 -7.92 -4.37 -18.46
CA MET A 253 -7.53 -3.02 -18.87
C MET A 253 -7.59 -2.08 -17.66
N MET A 254 -6.47 -1.46 -17.28
CA MET A 254 -6.48 -0.39 -16.29
C MET A 254 -6.55 0.97 -16.96
N TYR A 255 -7.51 1.77 -16.54
CA TYR A 255 -7.69 3.16 -16.93
C TYR A 255 -7.30 4.07 -15.76
N VAL A 256 -6.49 5.09 -16.01
CA VAL A 256 -6.12 6.13 -15.03
C VAL A 256 -6.25 7.48 -15.72
N ALA A 257 -6.92 8.44 -15.08
CA ALA A 257 -7.15 9.78 -15.63
C ALA A 257 -7.70 9.75 -17.07
N GLY A 258 -8.67 8.85 -17.33
CA GLY A 258 -9.31 8.68 -18.64
C GLY A 258 -8.48 7.93 -19.70
N ARG A 259 -7.25 7.51 -19.38
CA ARG A 259 -6.33 6.85 -20.34
C ARG A 259 -6.14 5.38 -20.00
N MET A 260 -6.18 4.49 -20.99
CA MET A 260 -5.78 3.09 -20.81
C MET A 260 -4.26 3.01 -20.69
N LEU A 261 -3.76 2.55 -19.54
CA LEU A 261 -2.31 2.50 -19.27
C LEU A 261 -1.74 1.10 -19.30
N ARG A 262 -2.55 0.07 -19.02
CA ARG A 262 -2.10 -1.34 -18.94
C ARG A 262 -3.14 -2.27 -19.52
N PHE A 263 -2.66 -3.29 -20.24
CA PHE A 263 -3.49 -4.38 -20.77
C PHE A 263 -2.69 -5.70 -20.87
N PRO A 264 -2.33 -6.33 -19.74
CA PRO A 264 -1.85 -7.71 -19.74
C PRO A 264 -2.98 -8.66 -20.16
N GLU A 265 -2.62 -9.63 -20.99
CA GLU A 265 -3.52 -10.68 -21.46
C GLU A 265 -2.83 -12.05 -21.45
N THR A 266 -3.65 -13.10 -21.43
CA THR A 266 -3.23 -14.48 -21.56
C THR A 266 -4.25 -15.26 -22.37
N ARG A 267 -3.77 -16.27 -23.10
CA ARG A 267 -4.62 -17.29 -23.76
C ARG A 267 -4.51 -18.65 -23.07
N ILE A 268 -3.78 -18.68 -21.96
CA ILE A 268 -3.48 -19.89 -21.21
C ILE A 268 -4.49 -19.98 -20.05
N SER A 269 -5.10 -21.15 -19.92
CA SER A 269 -5.96 -21.50 -18.80
C SER A 269 -5.09 -21.88 -17.60
N GLY A 270 -5.49 -21.44 -16.40
CA GLY A 270 -4.77 -21.68 -15.16
C GLY A 270 -3.69 -20.64 -14.87
N THR A 271 -3.73 -19.48 -15.52
CA THR A 271 -2.65 -18.50 -15.47
C THR A 271 -3.05 -17.22 -14.75
N PHE A 272 -2.17 -16.73 -13.88
CA PHE A 272 -2.24 -15.40 -13.31
C PHE A 272 -1.52 -14.39 -14.20
N PHE A 273 -2.04 -13.17 -14.25
CA PHE A 273 -1.37 -12.04 -14.89
C PHE A 273 -1.51 -10.82 -13.99
N SER A 274 -0.50 -9.96 -13.98
CA SER A 274 -0.51 -8.76 -13.11
C SER A 274 0.21 -7.61 -13.78
N ASN A 275 -0.15 -6.39 -13.40
CA ASN A 275 0.57 -5.20 -13.82
C ASN A 275 0.40 -4.08 -12.80
N ALA A 276 1.31 -3.12 -12.83
CA ALA A 276 1.31 -1.96 -11.95
C ALA A 276 1.67 -0.68 -12.69
N VAL A 277 1.24 0.45 -12.12
CA VAL A 277 1.58 1.79 -12.60
C VAL A 277 1.73 2.74 -11.42
N THR A 278 2.74 3.61 -11.50
CA THR A 278 2.82 4.82 -10.70
C THR A 278 2.40 5.98 -11.58
N PHE A 279 1.43 6.78 -11.16
CA PHE A 279 0.87 7.85 -11.97
C PHE A 279 0.51 9.07 -11.10
N GLN A 280 0.80 10.27 -11.59
CA GLN A 280 0.36 11.51 -10.95
C GLN A 280 -1.10 11.77 -11.34
N MET A 281 -1.98 11.89 -10.35
CA MET A 281 -3.39 12.22 -10.55
C MET A 281 -3.73 13.58 -9.96
N SER A 282 -4.60 14.32 -10.63
CA SER A 282 -5.27 15.50 -10.10
C SER A 282 -6.46 15.09 -9.23
N ALA A 283 -6.82 15.92 -8.25
CA ALA A 283 -8.03 15.70 -7.45
C ALA A 283 -9.26 15.55 -8.36
N GLY A 284 -10.08 14.53 -8.12
CA GLY A 284 -11.26 14.19 -8.92
C GLY A 284 -10.98 13.25 -10.11
N GLU A 285 -9.72 13.05 -10.51
CA GLU A 285 -9.41 12.05 -11.54
C GLU A 285 -9.66 10.63 -11.04
N GLN A 286 -10.00 9.74 -11.96
CA GLN A 286 -10.45 8.39 -11.64
C GLN A 286 -9.49 7.30 -12.13
N MET A 287 -9.49 6.18 -11.43
CA MET A 287 -8.89 4.92 -11.85
C MET A 287 -9.91 3.80 -11.75
N TRP A 288 -9.98 2.96 -12.77
CA TRP A 288 -10.78 1.73 -12.75
C TRP A 288 -10.14 0.64 -13.59
N VAL A 289 -10.61 -0.59 -13.39
CA VAL A 289 -10.24 -1.74 -14.20
C VAL A 289 -11.46 -2.23 -14.98
N ALA A 290 -11.25 -2.65 -16.22
CA ALA A 290 -12.30 -3.20 -17.07
C ALA A 290 -11.86 -4.51 -17.71
N LEU A 291 -12.81 -5.42 -17.88
CA LEU A 291 -12.67 -6.62 -18.69
C LEU A 291 -13.00 -6.28 -20.14
N PRO A 292 -12.12 -6.62 -21.11
CA PRO A 292 -12.47 -6.52 -22.53
C PRO A 292 -13.71 -7.36 -22.87
N GLY A 293 -14.40 -7.01 -23.97
CA GLY A 293 -15.43 -7.89 -24.51
C GLY A 293 -14.82 -9.23 -24.93
N GLU A 294 -15.59 -10.32 -24.80
CA GLU A 294 -15.18 -11.70 -25.10
C GLU A 294 -14.09 -12.29 -24.19
N TYR A 295 -13.59 -11.54 -23.20
CA TYR A 295 -12.57 -12.01 -22.26
C TYR A 295 -13.20 -12.54 -20.97
N THR A 296 -12.50 -13.43 -20.29
CA THR A 296 -12.94 -14.05 -19.03
C THR A 296 -11.94 -13.88 -17.91
N LEU A 297 -12.46 -13.87 -16.68
CA LEU A 297 -11.69 -14.04 -15.45
C LEU A 297 -12.34 -15.11 -14.59
N TYR A 298 -11.61 -15.56 -13.59
CA TYR A 298 -12.13 -16.39 -12.51
C TYR A 298 -11.72 -15.83 -11.16
N ASP A 299 -12.70 -15.71 -10.27
CA ASP A 299 -12.44 -15.38 -8.88
C ASP A 299 -13.37 -16.16 -7.95
N ASN A 300 -12.86 -16.53 -6.79
CA ASN A 300 -13.59 -17.26 -5.78
C ASN A 300 -13.11 -16.80 -4.38
N GLY A 301 -13.46 -17.56 -3.34
CA GLY A 301 -13.06 -17.27 -1.96
C GLY A 301 -11.56 -17.21 -1.69
N ASN A 302 -10.70 -17.54 -2.66
CA ASN A 302 -9.24 -17.39 -2.57
C ASN A 302 -8.73 -16.02 -3.03
N HIS A 303 -9.60 -15.15 -3.53
CA HIS A 303 -9.25 -13.78 -3.91
C HIS A 303 -8.15 -13.73 -4.98
N HIS A 304 -8.36 -14.49 -6.06
CA HIS A 304 -7.43 -14.60 -7.17
C HIS A 304 -7.29 -13.29 -7.95
N CYS A 305 -8.39 -12.56 -8.09
CA CYS A 305 -8.43 -11.27 -8.76
C CYS A 305 -8.43 -10.14 -7.73
N THR A 306 -7.35 -9.35 -7.69
CA THR A 306 -7.17 -8.26 -6.72
C THR A 306 -6.85 -6.94 -7.42
N LEU A 307 -7.25 -5.84 -6.78
CA LEU A 307 -6.88 -4.48 -7.15
C LEU A 307 -6.46 -3.73 -5.88
N THR A 308 -5.29 -3.13 -5.92
CA THR A 308 -4.69 -2.42 -4.79
C THR A 308 -4.16 -1.07 -5.27
N GLY A 309 -4.34 -0.04 -4.45
CA GLY A 309 -3.73 1.25 -4.70
C GLY A 309 -3.58 2.13 -3.48
N PHE A 310 -2.64 3.07 -3.53
CA PHE A 310 -2.39 4.00 -2.44
C PHE A 310 -1.70 5.29 -2.93
N LEU A 311 -1.90 6.37 -2.17
CA LEU A 311 -1.17 7.62 -2.34
C LEU A 311 0.27 7.44 -1.83
N ILE A 312 1.26 7.73 -2.67
CA ILE A 312 2.67 7.74 -2.29
C ILE A 312 2.97 9.05 -1.56
N TYR A 313 2.61 10.18 -2.17
CA TYR A 313 2.68 11.50 -1.56
C TYR A 313 1.73 12.47 -2.29
N PRO A 314 1.07 13.37 -1.55
CA PRO A 314 0.31 14.46 -2.16
C PRO A 314 1.28 15.49 -2.76
N LEU A 315 0.86 16.14 -3.84
CA LEU A 315 1.53 17.29 -4.39
C LEU A 315 0.91 18.54 -3.77
N LYS A 316 1.73 19.42 -3.18
CA LYS A 316 1.24 20.73 -2.75
C LYS A 316 0.81 21.50 -3.99
N THR A 317 -0.46 21.88 -4.07
CA THR A 317 -0.86 22.97 -4.97
C THR A 317 -0.08 24.19 -4.53
N MET A 318 0.90 24.62 -5.33
CA MET A 318 1.47 25.95 -5.14
C MET A 318 0.33 26.93 -5.39
N ASN A 319 -0.23 27.49 -4.33
CA ASN A 319 -1.09 28.66 -4.46
C ASN A 319 -0.22 29.74 -5.13
N PRO A 320 -0.58 30.25 -6.32
CA PRO A 320 0.09 31.41 -6.86
C PRO A 320 -0.21 32.56 -5.89
N CYS A 321 0.79 32.90 -5.08
CA CYS A 321 0.93 34.11 -4.28
C CYS A 321 -0.31 34.58 -3.48
N LEU A 322 -0.28 34.34 -2.17
CA LEU A 322 -0.52 35.45 -1.23
C LEU A 322 0.62 36.44 -1.46
N SER A 323 0.41 37.39 -2.37
CA SER A 323 1.30 38.55 -2.52
C SER A 323 1.29 39.28 -1.18
N TRP A 324 2.38 39.18 -0.45
CA TRP A 324 2.64 40.06 0.68
C TRP A 324 2.59 41.49 0.16
N GLY A 325 1.56 42.23 0.54
CA GLY A 325 1.46 43.66 0.33
C GLY A 325 2.51 44.36 1.18
N ILE A 326 3.75 44.38 0.71
CA ILE A 326 4.75 45.32 1.20
C ILE A 326 4.71 46.53 0.26
N SER A 327 4.09 47.60 0.76
CA SER A 327 4.22 48.92 0.19
C SER A 327 5.71 49.32 0.19
N ARG A 328 6.27 49.60 -0.98
CA ARG A 328 7.23 50.70 -1.20
C ARG A 328 7.42 50.99 -2.68
N HIS A 329 7.47 52.27 -2.96
CA HIS A 329 7.54 52.92 -4.25
C HIS A 329 8.79 52.58 -5.10
N LEU A 330 8.60 52.71 -6.42
CA LEU A 330 9.54 52.99 -7.53
C LEU A 330 10.25 51.83 -8.28
N LEU A 331 9.67 51.54 -9.47
CA LEU A 331 10.30 51.35 -10.80
C LEU A 331 10.89 49.97 -11.20
N PRO A 332 10.95 49.65 -12.54
CA PRO A 332 10.43 48.39 -13.08
C PRO A 332 11.44 47.51 -13.85
N PHE A 333 10.96 46.34 -14.30
CA PHE A 333 11.54 45.37 -15.25
C PHE A 333 12.70 44.50 -14.73
N PHE A 334 12.49 43.18 -14.66
CA PHE A 334 12.82 42.24 -15.74
C PHE A 334 12.31 40.83 -15.39
N CYS A 335 11.56 40.26 -16.34
CA CYS A 335 11.18 38.86 -16.38
C CYS A 335 12.43 38.03 -16.71
N CYS A 336 12.70 36.94 -15.98
CA CYS A 336 13.68 35.95 -16.41
C CYS A 336 13.24 34.51 -16.07
N SER A 337 13.46 33.67 -17.07
CA SER A 337 13.06 32.27 -17.23
C SER A 337 13.80 31.28 -16.33
N PHE A 338 13.15 30.12 -16.15
CA PHE A 338 13.66 28.75 -16.00
C PHE A 338 14.92 28.49 -15.14
N GLY A 339 14.75 27.62 -14.14
CA GLY A 339 15.84 26.98 -13.42
C GLY A 339 15.48 25.56 -12.96
N HIS A 340 15.96 24.59 -13.73
CA HIS A 340 16.06 23.14 -13.51
C HIS A 340 15.75 22.56 -12.11
N ASN A 341 14.82 21.59 -12.12
CA ASN A 341 14.71 20.55 -11.09
C ASN A 341 15.95 19.64 -11.14
N PHE A 342 16.72 19.59 -10.05
CA PHE A 342 17.55 18.44 -9.71
C PHE A 342 16.82 17.62 -8.64
N PHE A 343 16.31 16.46 -9.03
CA PHE A 343 15.96 15.39 -8.09
C PHE A 343 17.18 14.49 -7.95
N HIS A 344 17.70 14.35 -6.72
CA HIS A 344 18.51 13.20 -6.34
C HIS A 344 17.61 12.21 -5.59
N ILE A 345 17.71 10.95 -6.00
CA ILE A 345 17.00 9.76 -5.47
C ILE A 345 17.48 9.44 -4.05
#